data_AF-A0A1R4JKU3-F1
#
_entry.id   AF-A0A1R4JKU3-F1
#
_cell.length_a   1.000
_cell.length_b   1.000
_cell.length_c   1.000
_cell.angle_alpha   90.00
_cell.angle_beta   90.00
_cell.angle_gamma   90.00
#
_symmetry.space_group_name_H-M   'P 1'
#
loop_
_entity.id
_entity.type
_entity.pdbx_description
1 polymer ?
#
loop_
_entity_poly.entity_id
_entity_poly.type
_entity_poly.pdbx_seq_one_letter_code
_entity_poly.pdbx_strand_id
1 'polypeptide(L)'
;MAIGNEAQFTRDFMRAAADDRAGNGPTPGLVGMELLRLGLERGDTAERAVDVNTQLIVRHGQYSSGGVGKAACHGGYDNSFFITDPHEMWVLETSGRHWAARRVTEASASISNEPTIRTEWTRASEGWWNTCGRLGRR
;
A
#
# COMPACT_ATOMS: atom_id res chain seq x y z
N MET A 1 5.21 -6.52 18.14
CA MET A 1 4.99 -5.87 16.83
C MET A 1 3.51 -5.62 16.64
N ALA A 2 3.13 -4.54 15.95
CA ALA A 2 1.76 -4.21 15.58
C ALA A 2 1.72 -3.64 14.16
N ILE A 3 0.62 -3.88 13.44
CA ILE A 3 0.36 -3.30 12.12
C ILE A 3 -1.07 -2.77 12.07
N GLY A 4 -1.23 -1.52 11.64
CA GLY A 4 -2.53 -0.92 11.29
C GLY A 4 -2.53 -0.44 9.84
N ASN A 5 -3.71 -0.31 9.23
CA ASN A 5 -3.84 0.20 7.86
C ASN A 5 -4.98 1.22 7.72
N GLU A 6 -4.90 2.02 6.65
CA GLU A 6 -5.95 2.92 6.20
C GLU A 6 -6.14 2.77 4.68
N ALA A 7 -7.37 2.99 4.20
CA ALA A 7 -7.74 2.84 2.81
C ALA A 7 -7.28 4.04 1.96
N GLN A 8 -6.58 3.80 0.85
CA GLN A 8 -6.13 4.82 -0.11
C GLN A 8 -6.80 4.63 -1.47
N PHE A 9 -7.36 5.72 -2.00
CA PHE A 9 -8.02 5.75 -3.31
C PHE A 9 -7.06 6.29 -4.37
N THR A 10 -6.19 5.43 -4.87
CA THR A 10 -5.13 5.80 -5.80
C THR A 10 -5.61 5.84 -7.26
N ARG A 11 -4.80 6.44 -8.14
CA ARG A 11 -5.05 6.41 -9.58
C ARG A 11 -4.95 4.99 -10.17
N ASP A 12 -4.05 4.17 -9.64
CA ASP A 12 -3.88 2.80 -10.12
C ASP A 12 -5.10 1.94 -9.75
N PHE A 13 -5.62 2.09 -8.53
CA PHE A 13 -6.90 1.49 -8.16
C PHE A 13 -8.04 1.95 -9.08
N MET A 14 -8.18 3.27 -9.31
CA MET A 14 -9.24 3.81 -10.15
C MET A 14 -9.18 3.27 -11.59
N ARG A 15 -7.97 3.07 -12.13
CA ARG A 15 -7.75 2.45 -13.43
C ARG A 15 -8.15 0.97 -13.42
N ALA A 16 -7.68 0.20 -12.45
CA ALA A 16 -8.03 -1.21 -12.32
C ALA A 16 -9.55 -1.41 -12.19
N ALA A 17 -10.22 -0.55 -11.41
CA ALA A 17 -11.67 -0.56 -11.26
C ALA A 17 -12.42 -0.17 -12.54
N ALA A 18 -11.86 0.71 -13.38
CA ALA A 18 -12.43 1.02 -14.69
C ALA A 18 -12.30 -0.16 -15.66
N ASP A 19 -11.14 -0.82 -15.68
CA ASP A 19 -10.89 -2.02 -16.50
C ASP A 19 -11.83 -3.17 -16.10
N ASP A 20 -12.06 -3.37 -14.80
CA ASP A 20 -13.03 -4.33 -14.25
C ASP A 20 -14.45 -4.06 -14.74
N ARG A 21 -14.91 -2.81 -14.61
CA ARG A 21 -16.25 -2.38 -15.07
C ARG A 21 -16.41 -2.53 -16.58
N ALA A 22 -15.33 -2.44 -17.35
CA ALA A 22 -15.33 -2.66 -18.79
C ALA A 22 -15.28 -4.15 -19.18
N GLY A 23 -15.24 -5.07 -18.21
CA GLY A 23 -15.13 -6.52 -18.46
C GLY A 23 -13.72 -6.96 -18.88
N ASN A 24 -12.73 -6.08 -18.79
CA ASN A 24 -11.33 -6.40 -19.11
C ASN A 24 -10.63 -7.11 -17.97
N GLY A 25 -11.29 -7.24 -16.81
CA GLY A 25 -10.86 -8.03 -15.66
C GLY A 25 -9.52 -7.56 -15.09
N PRO A 26 -9.46 -6.90 -13.94
CA PRO A 26 -8.19 -6.66 -13.28
C PRO A 26 -7.66 -8.00 -12.79
N THR A 27 -6.33 -8.13 -12.76
CA THR A 27 -5.71 -9.25 -12.05
C THR A 27 -6.05 -9.12 -10.57
N PRO A 28 -6.72 -10.11 -9.94
CA PRO A 28 -6.97 -10.07 -8.51
C PRO A 28 -5.67 -9.91 -7.73
N GLY A 29 -5.72 -9.13 -6.65
CA GLY A 29 -4.60 -8.89 -5.76
C GLY A 29 -5.03 -8.99 -4.30
N LEU A 30 -4.08 -8.75 -3.41
CA LEU A 30 -4.29 -8.87 -1.97
C LEU A 30 -5.14 -7.71 -1.44
N VAL A 31 -5.94 -7.96 -0.40
CA VAL A 31 -6.54 -6.90 0.42
C VAL A 31 -5.59 -6.48 1.54
N GLY A 32 -5.79 -5.26 2.07
CA GLY A 32 -5.04 -4.76 3.22
C GLY A 32 -5.05 -5.73 4.41
N MET A 33 -6.19 -6.37 4.67
CA MET A 33 -6.33 -7.34 5.77
C MET A 33 -5.46 -8.60 5.60
N GLU A 34 -5.20 -9.04 4.37
CA GLU A 34 -4.29 -10.15 4.11
C GLU A 34 -2.84 -9.72 4.33
N LEU A 35 -2.47 -8.52 3.88
CA LEU A 35 -1.15 -7.93 4.09
C LEU A 35 -0.86 -7.71 5.59
N LEU A 36 -1.86 -7.29 6.38
CA LEU A 36 -1.74 -7.21 7.84
C LEU A 36 -1.35 -8.56 8.45
N ARG A 37 -2.10 -9.61 8.10
CA ARG A 37 -1.87 -10.96 8.65
C ARG A 37 -0.54 -11.53 8.19
N LEU A 38 -0.23 -11.44 6.91
CA LEU A 38 1.00 -11.98 6.33
C LEU A 38 2.25 -11.26 6.85
N GLY A 39 2.18 -9.94 7.02
CA GLY A 39 3.25 -9.15 7.64
C GLY A 39 3.47 -9.54 9.10
N LEU A 40 2.40 -9.73 9.88
CA LEU A 40 2.48 -10.20 11.28
C LEU A 40 3.00 -11.63 11.41
N GLU A 41 2.60 -12.52 10.49
CA GLU A 41 2.97 -13.94 10.52
C GLU A 41 4.42 -14.19 10.10
N ARG A 42 4.91 -13.42 9.12
CA ARG A 42 6.21 -13.66 8.47
C ARG A 42 7.29 -12.64 8.83
N GLY A 43 6.93 -11.54 9.48
CA GLY A 43 7.86 -10.54 9.99
C GLY A 43 8.13 -10.73 11.48
N ASP A 44 9.40 -10.87 11.85
CA ASP A 44 9.86 -10.88 13.25
C ASP A 44 10.26 -9.47 13.75
N THR A 45 10.50 -8.53 12.83
CA THR A 45 10.68 -7.10 13.08
C THR A 45 9.77 -6.25 12.19
N ALA A 46 9.58 -4.98 12.55
CA ALA A 46 8.82 -4.03 11.75
C ALA A 46 9.43 -3.86 10.34
N GLU A 47 10.76 -3.75 10.24
CA GLU A 47 11.46 -3.72 8.96
C GLU A 47 11.23 -5.01 8.15
N ARG A 48 11.26 -6.19 8.79
CA ARG A 48 10.98 -7.46 8.11
C ARG A 48 9.54 -7.53 7.61
N ALA A 49 8.57 -7.03 8.37
CA ALA A 49 7.18 -6.96 7.95
C ALA A 49 6.99 -6.00 6.75
N VAL A 50 7.71 -4.87 6.70
CA VAL A 50 7.77 -4.01 5.51
C VAL A 50 8.29 -4.79 4.30
N ASP A 51 9.38 -5.54 4.44
CA ASP A 51 9.94 -6.35 3.35
C ASP A 51 8.96 -7.42 2.85
N VAL A 52 8.29 -8.13 3.77
CA VAL A 52 7.27 -9.13 3.42
C VAL A 52 6.13 -8.48 2.62
N ASN A 53 5.56 -7.39 3.13
CA ASN A 53 4.41 -6.74 2.50
C ASN A 53 4.79 -6.20 1.12
N THR A 54 5.94 -5.53 1.00
CA THR A 54 6.40 -4.96 -0.27
C THR A 54 6.69 -6.01 -1.33
N GLN A 55 7.27 -7.15 -0.96
CA GLN A 55 7.46 -8.30 -1.87
C GLN A 55 6.11 -8.87 -2.35
N LEU A 56 5.15 -9.01 -1.44
CA LEU A 56 3.81 -9.48 -1.77
C LEU A 56 3.06 -8.52 -2.68
N ILE A 57 3.15 -7.20 -2.42
CA ILE A 57 2.55 -6.14 -3.24
C ILE A 57 3.14 -6.16 -4.66
N VAL A 58 4.46 -6.27 -4.79
CA VAL A 58 5.09 -6.36 -6.13
C VAL A 58 4.60 -7.60 -6.87
N ARG A 59 4.58 -8.76 -6.20
CA ARG A 59 4.24 -10.05 -6.81
C ARG A 59 2.76 -10.20 -7.14
N HIS A 60 1.88 -9.80 -6.23
CA HIS A 60 0.44 -10.06 -6.34
C HIS A 60 -0.38 -8.80 -6.64
N GLY A 61 0.13 -7.61 -6.33
CA GLY A 61 -0.63 -6.37 -6.38
C GLY A 61 -1.70 -6.32 -5.30
N GLN A 62 -2.47 -5.24 -5.33
CA GLN A 62 -3.67 -5.08 -4.51
C GLN A 62 -4.85 -4.87 -5.43
N TYR A 63 -5.86 -5.75 -5.32
CA TYR A 63 -7.14 -5.57 -5.99
C TYR A 63 -8.14 -6.63 -5.54
N SER A 64 -8.97 -6.30 -4.56
CA SER A 64 -10.12 -7.10 -4.14
C SER A 64 -11.03 -6.22 -3.27
N SER A 65 -12.25 -6.67 -2.99
CA SER A 65 -13.18 -5.91 -2.15
C SER A 65 -12.79 -6.03 -0.67
N GLY A 66 -12.58 -4.89 -0.01
CA GLY A 66 -12.48 -4.84 1.45
C GLY A 66 -13.84 -4.94 2.16
N GLY A 67 -14.95 -4.94 1.42
CA GLY A 67 -16.32 -5.03 1.95
C GLY A 67 -17.04 -6.31 1.57
N VAL A 68 -17.80 -6.87 2.51
CA VAL A 68 -18.61 -8.08 2.31
C VAL A 68 -19.69 -7.82 1.25
N GLY A 69 -19.79 -8.72 0.26
CA GLY A 69 -20.84 -8.67 -0.77
C GLY A 69 -20.67 -7.56 -1.82
N LYS A 70 -19.56 -6.82 -1.81
CA LYS A 70 -19.26 -5.83 -2.87
C LYS A 70 -18.31 -6.43 -3.89
N ALA A 71 -18.55 -6.11 -5.17
CA ALA A 71 -17.57 -6.39 -6.22
C ALA A 71 -16.31 -5.54 -6.01
N ALA A 72 -15.15 -6.05 -6.41
CA ALA A 72 -13.86 -5.40 -6.21
C ALA A 72 -13.81 -3.98 -6.81
N CYS A 73 -14.40 -3.75 -7.98
CA CYS A 73 -14.51 -2.43 -8.61
C CYS A 73 -15.31 -1.38 -7.85
N HIS A 74 -16.08 -1.79 -6.83
CA HIS A 74 -16.90 -0.91 -5.99
C HIS A 74 -16.47 -0.89 -4.51
N GLY A 75 -15.59 -1.80 -4.10
CA GLY A 75 -15.22 -2.00 -2.70
C GLY A 75 -13.71 -2.13 -2.45
N GLY A 76 -12.88 -2.07 -3.49
CA GLY A 76 -11.44 -2.13 -3.37
C GLY A 76 -10.80 -0.77 -3.06
N TYR A 77 -9.54 -0.83 -2.65
CA TYR A 77 -8.65 0.30 -2.38
C TYR A 77 -7.21 -0.23 -2.23
N ASP A 78 -6.23 0.64 -2.45
CA ASP A 78 -4.86 0.40 -1.99
C ASP A 78 -4.76 0.77 -0.51
N ASN A 79 -3.65 0.46 0.15
CA ASN A 79 -3.52 0.64 1.60
C ASN A 79 -2.28 1.47 1.97
N SER A 80 -2.43 2.33 2.98
CA SER A 80 -1.31 2.78 3.78
C SER A 80 -1.24 1.96 5.06
N PHE A 81 -0.04 1.81 5.62
CA PHE A 81 0.21 1.03 6.81
C PHE A 81 1.09 1.78 7.80
N PHE A 82 0.78 1.60 9.08
CA PHE A 82 1.74 1.74 10.16
C PHE A 82 2.22 0.38 10.60
N ILE A 83 3.54 0.18 10.59
CA ILE A 83 4.19 -1.06 11.01
C ILE A 83 5.18 -0.70 12.11
N THR A 84 5.07 -1.30 13.29
CA THR A 84 5.91 -0.93 14.44
C THR A 84 6.26 -2.10 15.35
N ASP A 85 7.42 -2.01 15.96
CA ASP A 85 7.89 -2.87 17.05
C ASP A 85 8.54 -2.01 18.15
N PRO A 86 9.11 -2.58 19.24
CA PRO A 86 9.71 -1.80 20.32
C PRO A 86 10.91 -0.91 19.92
N HIS A 87 11.48 -1.10 18.74
CA HIS A 87 12.70 -0.43 18.30
C HIS A 87 12.44 0.59 17.18
N GLU A 88 11.41 0.38 16.37
CA GLU A 88 11.16 1.23 15.21
C GLU A 88 9.70 1.27 14.75
N MET A 89 9.44 2.23 13.86
CA MET A 89 8.15 2.47 13.25
C MET A 89 8.34 2.86 11.78
N TRP A 90 7.44 2.37 10.93
CA TRP A 90 7.44 2.56 9.50
C TRP A 90 6.07 3.00 9.01
N VAL A 91 6.06 3.96 8.10
CA VAL A 91 4.94 4.25 7.21
C VAL A 91 5.20 3.54 5.89
N LEU A 92 4.24 2.77 5.41
CA LEU A 92 4.26 2.16 4.08
C LEU A 92 3.01 2.63 3.31
N GLU A 93 3.20 3.28 2.17
CA GLU A 93 2.11 3.71 1.28
C GLU A 93 2.21 3.01 -0.06
N THR A 94 1.07 2.70 -0.66
CA THR A 94 0.99 1.78 -1.80
C THR A 94 0.09 2.32 -2.91
N SER A 95 0.35 1.92 -4.15
CA SER A 95 -0.45 2.22 -5.33
C SER A 95 -0.36 1.05 -6.31
N GLY A 96 -1.38 0.20 -6.37
CA GLY A 96 -1.38 -1.04 -7.13
C GLY A 96 -0.23 -1.99 -6.74
N ARG A 97 0.84 -2.02 -7.55
CA ARG A 97 2.06 -2.80 -7.32
C ARG A 97 3.24 -1.95 -6.86
N HIS A 98 3.07 -0.63 -6.82
CA HIS A 98 4.07 0.33 -6.41
C HIS A 98 3.93 0.64 -4.92
N TRP A 99 5.03 1.02 -4.29
CA TRP A 99 5.06 1.38 -2.87
C TRP A 99 6.20 2.32 -2.54
N ALA A 100 6.05 3.07 -1.45
CA ALA A 100 7.12 3.76 -0.76
C ALA A 100 7.01 3.55 0.76
N ALA A 101 8.16 3.39 1.40
CA ALA A 101 8.27 3.20 2.83
C ALA A 101 9.21 4.23 3.44
N ARG A 102 8.80 4.79 4.57
CA ARG A 102 9.57 5.76 5.36
C ARG A 102 9.69 5.27 6.78
N ARG A 103 10.92 5.14 7.28
CA ARG A 103 11.17 4.93 8.71
C ARG A 103 10.86 6.23 9.44
N VAL A 104 10.06 6.16 10.50
CA VAL A 104 9.68 7.32 11.31
C VAL A 104 10.80 7.60 12.29
N THR A 105 11.36 8.82 12.24
CA THR A 105 12.40 9.30 13.17
C THR A 105 11.90 10.42 14.07
N GLU A 106 10.70 10.93 13.79
CA GLU A 106 10.03 11.97 14.55
C GLU A 106 9.29 11.40 15.77
N ALA A 107 8.82 12.28 16.66
CA ALA A 107 8.06 11.88 17.84
C ALA A 107 6.71 11.21 17.52
N SER A 108 6.16 11.47 16.34
CA SER A 108 4.91 10.88 15.86
C SER A 108 4.81 10.93 14.34
N ALA A 109 3.91 10.13 13.79
CA ALA A 109 3.50 10.17 12.40
C ALA A 109 1.98 9.92 12.30
N SER A 110 1.38 10.31 11.18
CA SER A 110 0.00 9.96 10.84
C SER A 110 -0.09 9.32 9.44
N ILE A 111 -1.11 8.49 9.25
CA ILE A 111 -1.59 8.05 7.94
C ILE A 111 -3.05 8.50 7.79
N SER A 112 -3.49 8.64 6.54
CA SER A 112 -4.86 8.99 6.18
C SER A 112 -5.23 8.31 4.86
N ASN A 113 -6.42 8.60 4.36
CA ASN A 113 -6.90 8.15 3.06
C ASN A 113 -6.19 8.83 1.87
N GLU A 114 -5.27 9.75 2.16
CA GLU A 114 -4.37 10.38 1.20
C GLU A 114 -2.90 10.02 1.47
N PRO A 115 -2.07 9.85 0.43
CA PRO A 115 -0.63 9.66 0.58
C PRO A 115 0.06 10.84 1.26
N THR A 116 0.94 10.55 2.20
CA THR A 116 1.73 11.49 3.00
C THR A 116 3.22 11.41 2.67
N ILE A 117 3.70 10.29 2.13
CA ILE A 117 5.07 10.14 1.63
C ILE A 117 5.17 10.87 0.29
N ARG A 118 5.92 11.98 0.28
CA ARG A 118 6.12 12.82 -0.89
C ARG A 118 7.53 12.71 -1.44
N THR A 119 8.42 13.59 -1.00
CA THR A 119 9.79 13.75 -1.52
C THR A 119 10.83 12.98 -0.73
N GLU A 120 10.45 12.45 0.43
CA GLU A 120 11.36 11.79 1.36
C GLU A 120 10.82 10.40 1.71
N TRP A 121 11.60 9.39 1.37
CA TRP A 121 11.33 7.99 1.68
C TRP A 121 12.64 7.27 1.96
N THR A 122 12.57 6.18 2.72
CA THR A 122 13.72 5.34 3.01
C THR A 122 13.91 4.28 1.92
N ARG A 123 12.81 3.71 1.43
CA ARG A 123 12.78 2.66 0.41
C ARG A 123 11.56 2.86 -0.50
N ALA A 124 11.64 2.44 -1.76
CA ALA A 124 10.50 2.47 -2.67
C ALA A 124 10.63 1.39 -3.76
N SER A 125 9.51 0.98 -4.34
CA SER A 125 9.48 0.13 -5.53
C SER A 125 10.15 0.81 -6.72
N GLU A 126 10.68 0.03 -7.65
CA GLU A 126 11.17 0.54 -8.92
C GLU A 126 10.08 1.34 -9.66
N GLY A 127 10.46 2.49 -10.23
CA GLY A 127 9.53 3.35 -10.97
C GLY A 127 8.55 4.13 -10.10
N TRP A 128 8.65 4.11 -8.76
CA TRP A 128 7.80 4.89 -7.85
C TRP A 128 7.73 6.39 -8.21
N TRP A 129 8.84 6.97 -8.65
CA TRP A 129 8.88 8.37 -9.09
C TRP A 129 8.17 8.61 -10.42
N ASN A 130 7.95 7.61 -11.28
CA ASN A 130 7.26 7.78 -12.55
C ASN A 130 5.75 7.96 -12.35
N THR A 131 5.19 7.37 -11.29
CA THR A 131 3.80 7.55 -10.85
C THR A 131 3.56 8.92 -10.22
N CYS A 132 4.53 9.48 -9.50
CA CYS A 132 4.44 10.83 -8.90
C CYS A 132 4.91 11.97 -9.83
N GLY A 133 5.93 11.73 -10.66
CA GLY A 133 6.67 12.71 -11.46
C GLY A 133 6.01 13.17 -12.76
N ARG A 134 4.78 12.75 -13.07
CA ARG A 134 3.96 13.44 -14.08
C ARG A 134 3.41 14.78 -13.58
N LEU A 135 3.64 15.13 -12.33
CA LEU A 135 3.35 16.43 -11.75
C LEU A 135 4.67 17.19 -11.57
N GLY A 136 5.00 18.10 -12.50
CA GLY A 136 6.06 19.08 -12.26
C GLY A 136 7.12 19.26 -13.35
N ARG A 137 6.72 19.44 -14.62
CA ARG A 137 7.36 20.45 -15.49
C ARG A 137 6.27 21.28 -16.14
N ARG A 138 5.89 22.35 -15.46
CA ARG A 138 5.40 23.59 -16.05
C ARG A 138 6.23 24.71 -15.44
#